data_AF-A0A373FTT3-F1
#
_entry.id   AF-A0A373FTT3-F1
#
_cell.length_a   1.000
_cell.length_b   1.000
_cell.length_c   1.000
_cell.angle_alpha   90.00
_cell.angle_beta   90.00
_cell.angle_gamma   90.00
#
_symmetry.space_group_name_H-M   'P 1'
#
loop_
_entity.id
_entity.type
_entity.pdbx_description
1 polymer ?
#
loop_
_entity_poly.entity_id
_entity_poly.type
_entity_poly.pdbx_seq_one_letter_code
_entity_poly.pdbx_strand_id
1 'polypeptide(L)'
;MSQSFHDDDWPSEQEYCDYLAAERHLFAFVLREHGGFSAPEAEREALLRYPYEPPEAEYRGLIFHDESWHWAMLRLHGEGYWWDRPELLEPDPAYRREAAGLDFGEGN
;
A
#
# COMPACT_ATOMS: atom_id res chain seq x y z
N MET A 1 -8.79 31.01 -15.83
CA MET A 1 -7.67 30.22 -16.39
C MET A 1 -7.91 28.79 -15.92
N SER A 2 -8.41 27.95 -16.82
CA SER A 2 -8.70 26.54 -16.53
C SER A 2 -7.38 25.81 -16.32
N GLN A 3 -7.24 25.10 -15.21
CA GLN A 3 -6.16 24.13 -15.04
C GLN A 3 -6.43 23.00 -16.02
N SER A 4 -5.62 22.91 -17.08
CA SER A 4 -5.53 21.72 -17.91
C SER A 4 -4.80 20.66 -17.08
N PHE A 5 -5.55 19.69 -16.55
CA PHE A 5 -4.99 18.42 -16.15
C PHE A 5 -4.34 17.81 -17.40
N HIS A 6 -3.01 17.71 -17.43
CA HIS A 6 -2.31 17.03 -18.52
C HIS A 6 -2.59 15.53 -18.41
N ASP A 7 -2.80 14.86 -19.54
CA ASP A 7 -2.83 13.38 -19.61
C ASP A 7 -1.47 12.75 -19.20
N ASP A 8 -0.43 13.56 -18.94
CA ASP A 8 0.91 13.20 -18.44
C ASP A 8 1.02 13.10 -16.90
N ASP A 9 -0.04 13.40 -16.14
CA ASP A 9 0.00 13.36 -14.66
C ASP A 9 -0.24 11.93 -14.10
N TRP A 10 -0.63 10.99 -14.95
CA TRP A 10 -0.89 9.60 -14.57
C TRP A 10 0.38 8.74 -14.72
N PRO A 11 0.81 7.96 -13.71
CA PRO A 11 1.97 7.09 -13.83
C PRO A 11 1.82 6.12 -15.01
N SER A 12 2.93 5.86 -15.70
CA SER A 12 2.98 4.84 -16.73
C SER A 12 2.52 3.48 -16.18
N GLU A 13 2.14 2.56 -17.06
CA GLU A 13 1.72 1.22 -16.64
C GLU A 13 2.78 0.51 -15.77
N GLN A 14 4.06 0.75 -16.09
CA GLN A 14 5.18 0.20 -15.33
C GLN A 14 5.27 0.82 -13.94
N GLU A 15 5.23 2.15 -13.83
CA GLU A 15 5.26 2.85 -12.55
C GLU A 15 4.07 2.48 -11.66
N TYR A 16 2.87 2.33 -12.25
CA TYR A 16 1.70 1.82 -11.52
C TYR A 16 1.93 0.39 -11.01
N CYS A 17 2.47 -0.50 -11.84
CA CYS A 17 2.74 -1.88 -11.44
C CYS A 17 3.79 -1.96 -10.34
N ASP A 18 4.84 -1.15 -10.41
CA ASP A 18 5.91 -1.09 -9.40
C ASP A 18 5.37 -0.55 -8.07
N TYR A 19 4.57 0.50 -8.13
CA TYR A 19 3.86 1.03 -6.96
C TYR A 19 2.95 -0.01 -6.32
N LEU A 20 2.10 -0.66 -7.13
CA LEU A 20 1.19 -1.71 -6.66
C LEU A 20 1.94 -2.92 -6.05
N ALA A 21 3.08 -3.28 -6.62
CA ALA A 21 3.90 -4.39 -6.13
C ALA A 21 4.48 -4.09 -4.75
N ALA A 22 5.02 -2.89 -4.54
CA ALA A 22 5.56 -2.50 -3.25
C ALA A 22 4.49 -2.39 -2.16
N GLU A 23 3.29 -1.92 -2.51
CA GLU A 23 2.18 -1.81 -1.56
C GLU A 23 1.69 -3.17 -1.09
N ARG A 24 1.60 -4.12 -2.03
CA ARG A 24 1.33 -5.53 -1.69
C ARG A 24 2.42 -6.11 -0.81
N HIS A 25 3.68 -5.82 -1.12
CA HIS A 25 4.82 -6.30 -0.34
C HIS A 25 4.78 -5.75 1.10
N LEU A 26 4.59 -4.45 1.28
CA LEU A 26 4.53 -3.82 2.59
C LEU A 26 3.35 -4.31 3.43
N PHE A 27 2.17 -4.44 2.83
CA PHE A 27 1.02 -4.99 3.52
C PHE A 27 1.26 -6.45 3.95
N ALA A 28 1.79 -7.28 3.04
CA ALA A 28 2.11 -8.68 3.34
C ALA A 28 3.20 -8.79 4.42
N PHE A 29 4.21 -7.92 4.39
CA PHE A 29 5.24 -7.83 5.41
C PHE A 29 4.61 -7.58 6.79
N VAL A 30 3.71 -6.60 6.92
CA VAL A 30 3.06 -6.30 8.20
C VAL A 30 2.21 -7.48 8.70
N LEU A 31 1.45 -8.14 7.82
CA LEU A 31 0.66 -9.30 8.21
C LEU A 31 1.52 -10.47 8.73
N ARG A 32 2.72 -10.64 8.19
CA ARG A 32 3.67 -11.66 8.65
C ARG A 32 4.27 -11.28 10.00
N GLU A 33 4.83 -10.08 10.09
CA GLU A 33 5.59 -9.64 11.27
C GLU A 33 4.70 -9.35 12.48
N HIS A 34 3.51 -8.77 12.27
CA HIS A 34 2.58 -8.39 13.35
C HIS A 34 1.39 -9.35 13.50
N GLY A 35 1.02 -10.07 12.43
CA GLY A 35 -0.15 -10.94 12.42
C GLY A 35 0.15 -12.44 12.49
N GLY A 36 1.41 -12.85 12.33
CA GLY A 36 1.79 -14.27 12.31
C GLY A 36 1.30 -15.04 11.08
N PHE A 37 0.93 -14.35 10.00
CA PHE A 37 0.51 -14.97 8.75
C PHE A 37 1.69 -15.70 8.10
N SER A 38 1.43 -16.83 7.42
CA SER A 38 2.42 -17.40 6.51
C SER A 38 2.59 -16.50 5.27
N ALA A 39 3.72 -16.62 4.57
CA ALA A 39 3.96 -15.84 3.36
C ALA A 39 2.83 -16.01 2.30
N PRO A 40 2.37 -17.23 1.97
CA PRO A 40 1.29 -17.39 0.99
C PRO A 40 -0.05 -16.78 1.43
N GLU A 41 -0.35 -16.79 2.74
CA GLU A 41 -1.58 -16.18 3.26
C GLU A 41 -1.52 -14.66 3.18
N ALA A 42 -0.37 -14.07 3.55
CA ALA A 42 -0.15 -12.64 3.50
C ALA A 42 -0.18 -12.10 2.06
N GLU A 43 0.44 -12.82 1.11
CA GLU A 43 0.39 -12.49 -0.33
C GLU A 43 -1.04 -12.51 -0.87
N ARG A 44 -1.83 -13.53 -0.50
CA ARG A 44 -3.23 -13.62 -0.91
C ARG A 44 -4.05 -12.45 -0.36
N GLU A 45 -3.86 -12.08 0.90
CA GLU A 45 -4.55 -10.93 1.51
C GLU A 45 -4.12 -9.62 0.84
N ALA A 46 -2.84 -9.47 0.50
CA ALA A 46 -2.33 -8.31 -0.23
C ALA A 46 -2.97 -8.18 -1.63
N LEU A 47 -3.13 -9.28 -2.36
CA LEU A 47 -3.80 -9.29 -3.67
C LEU A 47 -5.28 -8.90 -3.58
N LEU A 48 -5.96 -9.29 -2.51
CA LEU A 48 -7.35 -8.90 -2.25
C LEU A 48 -7.46 -7.42 -1.87
N ARG A 49 -6.52 -6.91 -1.06
CA ARG A 49 -6.53 -5.52 -0.59
C ARG A 49 -6.12 -4.53 -1.67
N TYR A 50 -5.20 -4.93 -2.53
CA TYR A 50 -4.62 -4.14 -3.61
C TYR A 50 -4.81 -4.87 -4.93
N PRO A 51 -6.04 -4.93 -5.47
CA PRO A 51 -6.28 -5.52 -6.78
C PRO A 51 -5.58 -4.71 -7.87
N TYR A 52 -5.28 -5.36 -8.99
CA TYR A 52 -4.84 -4.64 -10.18
C TYR A 52 -6.03 -3.94 -10.82
N GLU A 53 -5.86 -2.67 -11.14
CA GLU A 53 -6.85 -1.85 -11.83
C GLU A 53 -6.34 -1.52 -13.24
N PRO A 54 -7.10 -1.85 -14.30
CA PRO A 54 -6.69 -1.59 -15.67
C PRO A 54 -6.66 -0.08 -15.98
N PRO A 55 -5.91 0.36 -17.01
CA PRO A 55 -5.83 1.77 -17.42
C PRO A 55 -7.18 2.45 -17.66
N GLU A 56 -8.20 1.70 -18.08
CA GLU A 56 -9.53 2.22 -18.37
C GLU A 56 -10.43 2.35 -17.13
N ALA A 57 -9.96 1.96 -15.95
CA ALA A 57 -10.71 2.09 -14.72
C ALA A 57 -10.85 3.58 -14.33
N GLU A 58 -12.10 4.05 -14.24
CA GLU A 58 -12.46 5.45 -13.95
C GLU A 58 -11.81 6.02 -12.68
N TYR A 59 -11.46 5.14 -11.74
CA TYR A 59 -10.95 5.46 -10.41
C TYR A 59 -9.62 4.77 -10.11
N ARG A 60 -8.86 4.40 -11.15
CA ARG A 60 -7.55 3.77 -11.01
C ARG A 60 -6.70 4.54 -9.99
N GLY A 61 -6.11 3.84 -9.03
CA GLY A 61 -5.26 4.43 -7.99
C GLY A 61 -5.94 5.43 -7.04
N LEU A 62 -7.27 5.60 -7.09
CA LEU A 62 -8.00 6.36 -6.05
C LEU A 62 -8.07 5.61 -4.72
N ILE A 63 -7.86 4.30 -4.72
CA ILE A 63 -7.52 3.58 -3.50
C ILE A 63 -6.09 3.99 -3.15
N PHE A 64 -5.94 5.13 -2.46
CA PHE A 64 -4.65 5.60 -1.93
C PHE A 64 -3.89 4.44 -1.31
N HIS A 65 -2.74 4.10 -1.90
CA HIS A 65 -1.99 2.95 -1.42
C HIS A 65 -1.07 3.32 -0.24
N ASP A 66 -0.93 4.61 0.05
CA ASP A 66 -0.10 5.34 1.03
C ASP A 66 -0.24 4.88 2.50
N GLU A 67 -0.98 3.81 2.76
CA GLU A 67 -1.48 3.41 4.07
C GLU A 67 -1.37 1.89 4.29
N SER A 68 -0.47 1.17 3.61
CA SER A 68 -0.35 -0.30 3.80
C SER A 68 -0.12 -0.71 5.25
N TRP A 69 0.53 0.13 6.06
CA TRP A 69 0.55 -0.03 7.52
C TRP A 69 -0.85 0.07 8.15
N HIS A 70 -1.58 1.17 7.92
CA HIS A 70 -2.90 1.41 8.51
C HIS A 70 -3.90 0.32 8.11
N TRP A 71 -3.90 -0.06 6.83
CA TRP A 71 -4.76 -1.13 6.33
C TRP A 71 -4.42 -2.48 6.96
N ALA A 72 -3.15 -2.78 7.17
CA ALA A 72 -2.76 -4.00 7.86
C ALA A 72 -3.16 -3.96 9.34
N MET A 73 -3.03 -2.82 10.02
CA MET A 73 -3.50 -2.66 11.41
C MET A 73 -5.03 -2.84 11.51
N LEU A 74 -5.79 -2.25 10.58
CA LEU A 74 -7.24 -2.49 10.46
C LEU A 74 -7.55 -3.98 10.25
N ARG A 75 -6.79 -4.67 9.38
CA ARG A 75 -6.98 -6.10 9.11
C ARG A 75 -6.68 -6.98 10.32
N LEU A 76 -5.73 -6.59 11.18
CA LEU A 76 -5.28 -7.35 12.34
C LEU A 76 -6.06 -7.03 13.62
N HIS A 77 -6.53 -5.79 13.77
CA HIS A 77 -7.10 -5.28 15.03
C HIS A 77 -8.54 -4.80 14.89
N GLY A 78 -9.02 -4.66 13.65
CA GLY A 78 -10.36 -4.18 13.36
C GLY A 78 -10.47 -2.66 13.34
N GLU A 79 -11.68 -2.19 13.04
CA GLU A 79 -12.01 -0.77 13.09
C GLU A 79 -11.85 -0.20 14.50
N GLY A 80 -11.33 1.03 14.58
CA GLY A 80 -11.12 1.70 15.86
C GLY A 80 -9.87 1.26 16.62
N TYR A 81 -8.97 0.47 16.00
CA TYR A 81 -7.74 0.01 16.67
C TYR A 81 -6.93 1.15 17.29
N TRP A 82 -6.97 2.36 16.71
CA TRP A 82 -6.27 3.53 17.22
C TRP A 82 -6.78 4.05 18.59
N TRP A 83 -8.01 3.69 18.98
CA TRP A 83 -8.52 3.98 20.32
C TRP A 83 -7.93 3.02 21.36
N ASP A 84 -7.85 1.73 21.02
CA ASP A 84 -7.37 0.68 21.92
C ASP A 84 -5.84 0.53 21.91
N ARG A 85 -5.21 0.87 20.79
CA ARG A 85 -3.77 0.76 20.49
C ARG A 85 -3.26 1.99 19.74
N PRO A 86 -3.27 3.17 20.38
CA PRO A 86 -2.76 4.40 19.77
C PRO A 86 -1.28 4.30 19.38
N GLU A 87 -0.51 3.41 20.00
CA GLU A 87 0.89 3.15 19.65
C GLU A 87 1.09 2.59 18.23
N LEU A 88 0.03 2.06 17.61
CA LEU A 88 0.05 1.53 16.24
C LEU A 88 -0.42 2.53 15.18
N LEU A 89 -0.70 3.78 15.56
CA LEU A 89 -1.00 4.85 14.61
C LEU A 89 0.19 5.14 13.70
N GLU A 90 1.39 5.08 14.26
CA GLU A 90 2.64 5.32 13.53
C GLU A 90 3.30 3.99 13.15
N PRO A 91 3.80 3.85 11.92
CA PRO A 91 4.55 2.67 11.52
C PRO A 91 5.82 2.50 12.34
N ASP A 92 6.12 1.26 12.68
CA ASP A 92 7.30 0.94 13.46
C ASP A 92 8.60 1.10 12.63
N PRO A 93 9.79 1.08 13.29
CA PRO A 93 11.05 1.22 12.58
C PRO A 93 11.37 0.06 11.61
N ALA A 94 10.80 -1.12 11.79
CA ALA A 94 11.03 -2.25 10.89
C ALA A 94 10.29 -2.04 9.58
N TYR A 95 9.02 -1.66 9.64
CA TYR A 95 8.23 -1.26 8.48
C TYR A 95 8.89 -0.11 7.71
N ARG A 96 9.33 0.95 8.41
CA ARG A 96 9.97 2.09 7.76
C ARG A 96 11.26 1.72 7.02
N ARG A 97 12.03 0.77 7.56
CA ARG A 97 13.23 0.25 6.87
C ARG A 97 12.86 -0.57 5.65
N GLU A 98 11.84 -1.41 5.75
CA GLU A 98 11.36 -2.21 4.63
C GLU A 98 10.87 -1.29 3.50
N ALA A 99 10.04 -0.29 3.84
CA ALA A 99 9.54 0.71 2.89
C ALA A 99 10.65 1.52 2.23
N ALA A 100 11.65 1.97 3.00
CA ALA A 100 12.80 2.67 2.44
C ALA A 100 13.66 1.81 1.50
N GLY A 101 13.61 0.48 1.65
CA GLY A 101 14.31 -0.46 0.76
C GLY A 101 13.63 -0.69 -0.59
N LEU A 102 12.39 -0.23 -0.76
CA LEU A 102 11.61 -0.40 -1.99
C LEU A 102 11.75 0.77 -2.97
N ASP A 103 12.67 1.70 -2.69
CA ASP A 103 13.03 2.89 -3.48
C ASP A 103 12.33 2.96 -4.85
N PHE A 104 11.17 3.63 -4.85
CA PHE A 104 10.46 3.97 -6.08
C PHE A 104 11.28 5.06 -6.74
N GLY A 105 12.21 4.65 -7.61
CA GLY A 105 13.15 5.57 -8.24
C GLY A 105 12.45 6.84 -8.69
N GLU A 106 12.81 7.97 -8.08
CA GLU A 106 12.45 9.27 -8.62
C GLU A 106 12.96 9.29 -10.06
N GLY A 107 12.02 9.37 -11.01
CA GLY A 107 12.31 9.43 -12.42
C GLY A 107 13.36 10.51 -12.71
N ASN A 108 14.38 10.13 -13.47
CA ASN A 108 15.29 11.07 -14.12
C ASN A 108 14.68 11.62 -15.41
#